data_AF-A0A165M2Y4-F1
#
_entry.id   AF-A0A165M2Y4-F1
#
_cell.length_a   1.000
_cell.length_b   1.000
_cell.length_c   1.000
_cell.angle_alpha   90.00
_cell.angle_beta   90.00
_cell.angle_gamma   90.00
#
_symmetry.space_group_name_H-M   'P 1'
#
loop_
_entity.id
_entity.type
_entity.pdbx_description
1 polymer ?
#
loop_
_entity_poly.entity_id
_entity_poly.type
_entity_poly.pdbx_seq_one_letter_code
_entity_poly.pdbx_strand_id
1 'polypeptide(L)'
;VDFVYYANFPTHSEVTLARMEESYNRFHRHKAVFIDIGARNPQHFNFPKMHALSHFVAAIRNLGTADGYNTEASERLHIDYAKIAYRASNRRNYTKQMTRWLSRQKAVDRFDSHL
;
A
#
# COMPACT_ATOMS: atom_id res chain seq x y z
N VAL A 1 19.60 -1.97 0.31
CA VAL A 1 18.48 -2.65 -0.39
C VAL A 1 17.67 -1.52 -0.96
N ASP A 2 17.82 -1.31 -2.24
CA ASP A 2 17.48 -0.02 -2.86
C ASP A 2 16.18 -0.14 -3.67
N PHE A 3 15.66 -1.36 -3.81
CA PHE A 3 14.40 -1.66 -4.50
C PHE A 3 13.24 -0.83 -3.95
N VAL A 4 13.04 -0.83 -2.63
CA VAL A 4 11.95 -0.07 -1.99
C VAL A 4 12.15 1.43 -2.20
N TYR A 5 13.39 1.89 -2.16
CA TYR A 5 13.72 3.28 -2.43
C TYR A 5 13.31 3.68 -3.86
N TYR A 6 13.69 2.89 -4.87
CA TYR A 6 13.26 3.14 -6.26
C TYR A 6 11.74 2.99 -6.44
N ALA A 7 11.10 2.00 -5.82
CA ALA A 7 9.66 1.75 -5.94
C ALA A 7 8.79 2.93 -5.48
N ASN A 8 9.32 3.77 -4.58
CA ASN A 8 8.63 4.94 -4.04
C ASN A 8 8.94 6.23 -4.80
N PHE A 9 9.58 6.15 -5.98
CA PHE A 9 9.84 7.36 -6.75
C PHE A 9 8.53 7.90 -7.34
N PRO A 10 8.30 9.23 -7.27
CA PRO A 10 7.11 9.85 -7.86
C PRO A 10 7.18 9.89 -9.39
N THR A 11 8.33 9.56 -9.98
CA THR A 11 8.51 9.46 -11.44
C THR A 11 9.61 8.46 -11.75
N HIS A 12 9.42 7.68 -12.81
CA HIS A 12 10.40 6.71 -13.28
C HIS A 12 10.95 7.07 -14.65
N SER A 13 12.23 6.77 -14.85
CA SER A 13 12.88 6.71 -16.16
C SER A 13 13.34 5.28 -16.40
N GLU A 14 13.69 4.94 -17.64
CA GLU A 14 14.26 3.61 -17.94
C GLU A 14 15.51 3.32 -17.08
N VAL A 15 16.29 4.34 -16.73
CA VAL A 15 17.44 4.19 -15.83
C VAL A 15 16.99 3.81 -14.43
N THR A 16 15.98 4.47 -13.85
CA THR A 16 15.53 4.15 -12.49
C THR A 16 14.82 2.79 -12.44
N LEU A 17 14.10 2.41 -13.49
CA LEU A 17 13.52 1.06 -13.62
C LEU A 17 14.59 -0.02 -13.73
N ALA A 18 15.62 0.19 -14.55
CA ALA A 18 16.74 -0.75 -14.64
C ALA A 18 17.48 -0.91 -13.30
N ARG A 19 17.69 0.19 -12.57
CA ARG A 19 18.28 0.16 -11.22
C ARG A 19 17.41 -0.58 -10.20
N MET A 20 16.09 -0.42 -10.30
CA MET A 20 15.14 -1.15 -9.46
C MET A 20 15.23 -2.65 -9.72
N GLU A 21 15.23 -3.08 -10.98
CA GLU A 21 15.39 -4.48 -11.38
C GLU A 21 16.76 -5.05 -10.97
N GLU A 22 17.84 -4.28 -11.14
CA GLU A 22 19.18 -4.62 -10.66
C GLU A 22 19.18 -4.88 -9.14
N SER A 23 18.50 -4.01 -8.37
CA SER A 23 18.39 -4.15 -6.92
C SER A 23 17.64 -5.43 -6.52
N TYR A 24 16.55 -5.75 -7.21
CA TYR A 24 15.81 -7.00 -7.02
C TYR A 24 16.68 -8.23 -7.31
N ASN A 25 17.37 -8.23 -8.46
CA ASN A 25 18.23 -9.32 -8.89
C ASN A 25 19.42 -9.53 -7.94
N ARG A 26 20.02 -8.45 -7.46
CA ARG A 26 21.08 -8.49 -6.45
C ARG A 26 20.59 -9.12 -5.15
N PHE A 27 19.41 -8.73 -4.66
CA PHE A 27 18.82 -9.40 -3.49
C PHE A 27 18.58 -10.88 -3.77
N HIS A 28 18.00 -11.23 -4.92
CA HIS A 28 17.71 -12.62 -5.28
C HIS A 28 18.96 -13.50 -5.36
N ARG A 29 20.09 -12.96 -5.82
CA ARG A 29 21.38 -13.65 -5.89
C ARG A 29 21.94 -13.98 -4.50
N HIS A 30 21.71 -13.11 -3.52
CA HIS A 30 22.36 -13.24 -2.20
C HIS A 30 21.42 -13.73 -1.10
N LYS A 31 20.10 -13.76 -1.31
CA LYS A 31 19.13 -14.10 -0.26
C LYS A 31 19.32 -15.48 0.39
N ALA A 32 20.00 -16.41 -0.28
CA ALA A 32 20.32 -17.74 0.26
C ALA A 32 21.07 -17.66 1.59
N VAL A 33 21.93 -16.65 1.78
CA VAL A 33 22.68 -16.46 3.03
C VAL A 33 21.77 -16.37 4.26
N PHE A 34 20.56 -15.83 4.14
CA PHE A 34 19.62 -15.75 5.25
C PHE A 34 19.06 -17.11 5.65
N ILE A 35 19.02 -18.07 4.71
CA ILE A 35 18.66 -19.46 4.99
C ILE A 35 19.85 -20.15 5.65
N ASP A 36 21.06 -19.98 5.08
CA ASP A 36 22.28 -20.62 5.55
C ASP A 36 22.62 -20.27 7.01
N ILE A 37 22.40 -19.01 7.42
CA ILE A 37 22.63 -18.54 8.80
C ILE A 37 21.43 -18.77 9.74
N GLY A 38 20.35 -19.40 9.26
CA GLY A 38 19.14 -19.65 10.06
C GLY A 38 18.28 -18.41 10.34
N ALA A 39 18.55 -17.26 9.72
CA ALA A 39 17.78 -16.02 9.89
C ALA A 39 16.40 -16.06 9.19
N ARG A 40 16.08 -17.12 8.45
CA ARG A 40 14.84 -17.25 7.67
C ARG A 40 14.08 -18.53 8.02
N ASN A 41 12.89 -18.37 8.59
CA ASN A 41 11.92 -19.45 8.86
C ASN A 41 10.53 -19.10 8.28
N PRO A 42 9.92 -19.93 7.42
CA PRO A 42 10.44 -21.17 6.81
C PRO A 42 11.65 -20.92 5.91
N GLN A 43 12.47 -21.95 5.65
CA GLN A 43 13.75 -21.92 4.91
C GLN A 43 13.59 -21.66 3.39
N HIS A 44 12.73 -20.72 3.02
CA HIS A 44 12.50 -20.30 1.64
C HIS A 44 11.97 -18.87 1.59
N PHE A 45 12.07 -18.26 0.41
CA PHE A 45 11.47 -16.95 0.09
C PHE A 45 10.17 -17.08 -0.72
N ASN A 46 9.57 -18.27 -0.76
CA ASN A 46 8.29 -18.53 -1.43
C ASN A 46 7.11 -17.96 -0.64
N PHE A 47 6.98 -16.63 -0.62
CA PHE A 47 5.82 -15.95 -0.06
C PHE A 47 5.34 -14.85 -1.01
N PRO A 48 4.03 -14.53 -1.00
CA PRO A 48 3.42 -13.67 -2.01
C PRO A 48 4.13 -12.33 -2.20
N LYS A 49 4.59 -11.69 -1.11
CA LYS A 49 5.28 -10.40 -1.20
C LYS A 49 6.59 -10.49 -2.00
N MET A 50 7.38 -11.57 -1.87
CA MET A 50 8.61 -11.73 -2.66
C MET A 50 8.33 -11.97 -4.14
N HIS A 51 7.27 -12.73 -4.43
CA HIS A 51 6.84 -12.94 -5.81
C HIS A 51 6.32 -11.63 -6.43
N ALA A 52 5.54 -10.85 -5.67
CA ALA A 52 5.00 -9.57 -6.16
C ALA A 52 6.09 -8.62 -6.66
N LEU A 53 7.28 -8.58 -6.02
CA LEU A 53 8.38 -7.71 -6.43
C LEU A 53 8.85 -7.92 -7.88
N SER A 54 8.73 -9.13 -8.44
CA SER A 54 9.11 -9.38 -9.84
C SER A 54 8.21 -8.66 -10.84
N HIS A 55 7.00 -8.29 -10.42
CA HIS A 55 6.00 -7.66 -11.27
C HIS A 55 6.01 -6.13 -11.18
N PHE A 56 6.72 -5.53 -10.22
CA PHE A 56 6.67 -4.08 -10.00
C PHE A 56 7.11 -3.27 -11.21
N VAL A 57 8.20 -3.64 -11.88
CA VAL A 57 8.67 -2.89 -13.05
C VAL A 57 7.64 -2.93 -14.18
N ALA A 58 7.04 -4.10 -14.43
CA ALA A 58 5.97 -4.23 -15.42
C ALA A 58 4.71 -3.46 -15.01
N ALA A 59 4.32 -3.51 -13.73
CA ALA A 59 3.22 -2.75 -13.19
C ALA A 59 3.45 -1.24 -13.35
N ILE A 60 4.66 -0.75 -13.08
CA ILE A 60 5.00 0.67 -13.21
C ILE A 60 4.90 1.13 -14.66
N ARG A 61 5.37 0.31 -15.61
CA ARG A 61 5.24 0.61 -17.04
C ARG A 61 3.80 0.65 -17.52
N ASN A 62 2.93 -0.19 -16.97
CA ASN A 62 1.54 -0.33 -17.42
C ASN A 62 0.55 0.60 -16.70
N LEU A 63 0.80 0.89 -15.42
CA LEU A 63 -0.15 1.56 -14.52
C LEU A 63 0.37 2.93 -14.02
N GLY A 64 1.62 3.27 -14.31
CA GLY A 64 2.27 4.46 -13.75
C GLY A 64 2.95 4.17 -12.41
N THR A 65 3.30 5.21 -11.68
CA THR A 65 4.03 5.11 -10.41
C THR A 65 3.19 4.43 -9.31
N ALA A 66 3.86 3.78 -8.35
CA ALA A 66 3.18 2.93 -7.37
C ALA A 66 2.21 3.69 -6.46
N ASP A 67 2.45 4.99 -6.23
CA ASP A 67 1.55 5.90 -5.51
C ASP A 67 0.20 6.09 -6.21
N GLY A 68 0.14 5.96 -7.53
CA GLY A 68 -1.08 6.10 -8.32
C GLY A 68 -2.10 4.96 -8.13
N TYR A 69 -1.67 3.81 -7.61
CA TYR A 69 -2.53 2.63 -7.42
C TYR A 69 -2.32 1.91 -6.08
N ASN A 70 -1.62 2.55 -5.13
CA ASN A 70 -1.49 1.99 -3.79
C ASN A 70 -2.82 2.05 -3.02
N THR A 71 -2.88 1.35 -1.89
CA THR A 71 -4.09 1.29 -1.05
C THR A 71 -4.06 2.26 0.13
N GLU A 72 -3.11 3.20 0.17
CA GLU A 72 -2.95 4.10 1.32
C GLU A 72 -4.14 5.05 1.44
N ALA A 73 -4.52 5.68 0.33
CA ALA A 73 -5.67 6.57 0.28
C ALA A 73 -6.97 5.83 0.63
N SER A 74 -7.20 4.64 0.06
CA SER A 74 -8.41 3.87 0.33
C SER A 74 -8.48 3.34 1.76
N GLU A 75 -7.36 2.88 2.35
CA GLU A 75 -7.33 2.49 3.76
C GLU A 75 -7.55 3.70 4.68
N ARG A 76 -7.03 4.88 4.33
CA ARG A 76 -7.31 6.11 5.08
C ARG A 76 -8.80 6.45 5.06
N LEU A 77 -9.43 6.44 3.89
CA LEU A 77 -10.87 6.65 3.76
C LEU A 77 -11.68 5.58 4.50
N HIS A 78 -11.21 4.33 4.52
CA HIS A 78 -11.85 3.25 5.27
C HIS A 78 -11.76 3.49 6.79
N ILE A 79 -10.65 4.03 7.30
CA ILE A 79 -10.55 4.46 8.71
C ILE A 79 -11.59 5.56 8.99
N ASP A 80 -11.56 6.63 8.20
CA ASP A 80 -12.35 7.83 8.45
C ASP A 80 -13.86 7.57 8.28
N TYR A 81 -14.24 6.81 7.26
CA TYR A 81 -15.66 6.60 6.91
C TYR A 81 -16.28 5.30 7.40
N ALA A 82 -15.49 4.26 7.66
CA ALA A 82 -16.02 3.00 8.18
C ALA A 82 -15.67 2.81 9.66
N LYS A 83 -14.40 2.83 10.04
CA LYS A 83 -13.99 2.51 11.42
C LYS A 83 -14.49 3.54 12.43
N ILE A 84 -14.35 4.84 12.15
CA ILE A 84 -14.84 5.90 13.05
C ILE A 84 -16.37 5.88 13.11
N ALA A 85 -17.05 5.83 11.95
CA ALA A 85 -18.51 5.76 11.89
C ALA A 85 -19.08 4.55 12.64
N TYR A 86 -18.43 3.39 12.52
CA TYR A 86 -18.82 2.17 13.23
C TYR A 86 -18.65 2.33 14.74
N ARG A 87 -17.53 2.91 15.20
CA ARG A 87 -17.29 3.19 16.62
C ARG A 87 -18.30 4.19 17.21
N ALA A 88 -18.76 5.15 16.41
CA ALA A 88 -19.80 6.10 16.81
C ALA A 88 -21.22 5.49 16.83
N SER A 89 -21.40 4.28 16.30
CA SER A 89 -22.68 3.55 16.33
C SER A 89 -22.83 2.72 17.60
N ASN A 90 -24.06 2.32 17.91
CA ASN A 90 -24.32 1.32 18.96
C ASN A 90 -24.06 -0.14 18.52
N ARG A 91 -23.47 -0.34 17.33
CA ARG A 91 -23.15 -1.64 16.71
C ARG A 91 -24.34 -2.56 16.37
N ARG A 92 -25.58 -2.10 16.53
CA ARG A 92 -26.81 -2.84 16.14
C ARG A 92 -27.46 -2.17 14.93
N ASN A 93 -27.67 -2.90 13.83
CA ASN A 93 -28.15 -2.32 12.57
C ASN A 93 -27.30 -1.09 12.16
N TYR A 94 -25.98 -1.23 12.30
CA TYR A 94 -25.01 -0.13 12.28
C TYR A 94 -24.96 0.61 10.94
N THR A 95 -25.29 -0.04 9.83
CA THR A 95 -25.25 0.58 8.49
C THR A 95 -26.07 1.87 8.45
N LYS A 96 -27.33 1.85 8.94
CA LYS A 96 -28.17 3.07 8.97
C LYS A 96 -27.59 4.17 9.85
N GLN A 97 -26.92 3.79 10.94
CA GLN A 97 -26.30 4.74 11.87
C GLN A 97 -25.03 5.35 11.26
N MET A 98 -24.18 4.53 10.63
CA MET A 98 -22.99 4.97 9.92
C MET A 98 -23.34 5.90 8.77
N THR A 99 -24.35 5.58 7.96
CA THR A 99 -24.83 6.48 6.88
C THR A 99 -25.28 7.81 7.45
N ARG A 100 -26.09 7.82 8.51
CA ARG A 100 -26.52 9.06 9.18
C ARG A 100 -25.35 9.86 9.76
N TRP A 101 -24.38 9.18 10.37
CA TRP A 101 -23.18 9.80 10.91
C TRP A 101 -22.37 10.48 9.80
N LEU A 102 -22.14 9.80 8.68
CA LEU A 102 -21.45 10.36 7.51
C LEU A 102 -22.17 11.56 6.91
N SER A 103 -23.51 11.51 6.78
CA SER A 103 -24.30 12.64 6.31
C SER A 103 -24.15 13.87 7.22
N ARG A 104 -24.04 13.67 8.54
CA ARG A 104 -23.80 14.76 9.49
C ARG A 104 -22.40 15.34 9.37
N GLN A 105 -21.36 14.50 9.28
CA GLN A 105 -19.99 14.98 9.08
C GLN A 105 -19.87 15.83 7.81
N LYS A 106 -20.42 15.34 6.69
CA LYS A 106 -20.45 16.11 5.42
C LYS A 106 -21.16 17.46 5.54
N ALA A 107 -22.21 17.55 6.35
CA ALA A 107 -22.92 18.82 6.57
C ALA A 107 -22.09 19.81 7.38
N VAL A 108 -21.35 19.33 8.39
CA VAL A 108 -20.42 20.13 9.19
C VAL A 108 -19.25 20.60 8.31
N ASP A 109 -18.58 19.68 7.61
CA ASP A 109 -17.43 20.00 6.74
C ASP A 109 -17.80 21.05 5.68
N ARG A 110 -19.00 20.95 5.09
CA ARG A 110 -19.51 21.93 4.12
C ARG A 110 -19.75 23.29 4.76
N PHE A 111 -20.30 23.33 5.97
CA PHE A 111 -20.53 24.59 6.68
C PHE A 111 -19.20 25.28 7.01
N ASP A 112 -18.24 24.51 7.51
CA ASP A 112 -16.91 25.01 7.88
C ASP A 112 -16.12 25.52 6.67
N SER A 113 -16.32 24.94 5.48
CA SER A 113 -15.64 25.39 4.25
C SER A 113 -16.19 26.71 3.66
N HIS A 114 -17.29 27.23 4.19
CA HIS A 114 -17.93 28.48 3.72
C HIS A 114 -17.80 29.63 4.75
N LEU A 115 -17.07 29.40 5.85
CA LEU A 115 -16.66 30.39 6.84
C LEU A 115 -15.23 30.88 6.53
#